data_AF-A0A9P1R654-F1
#
_entry.id   AF-A0A9P1R654-F1
#
_cell.length_a   1.000
_cell.length_b   1.000
_cell.length_c   1.000
_cell.angle_alpha   90.00
_cell.angle_beta   90.00
_cell.angle_gamma   90.00
#
_symmetry.space_group_name_H-M   'P 1'
#
loop_
_entity.id
_entity.type
_entity.pdbx_description
1 polymer ?
#
loop_
_entity_poly.entity_id
_entity_poly.type
_entity_poly.pdbx_seq_one_letter_code
_entity_poly.pdbx_strand_id
1 'polypeptide(L)'
;MNLANLINKQCSRDPSEVLTEEQAMSLWGEREVARQAAQNMALGVAAVGNLLANVGAEGEVGQETSERLGWFLEEIGGAIFMLVELEQVCTERINRQKERKQGEVPA
;
A
#
# COMPACT_ATOMS: atom_id res chain seq x y z
N MET A 1 0.57 -5.98 -14.33
CA MET A 1 1.65 -6.12 -13.34
C MET A 1 1.00 -6.44 -11.99
N ASN A 2 1.42 -7.48 -11.28
CA ASN A 2 0.78 -7.94 -10.02
C ASN A 2 1.50 -7.32 -8.81
N LEU A 3 0.77 -6.77 -7.83
CA LEU A 3 1.34 -6.18 -6.60
C LEU A 3 2.22 -7.19 -5.83
N ALA A 4 1.83 -8.46 -5.76
CA ALA A 4 2.64 -9.50 -5.13
C ALA A 4 4.00 -9.68 -5.83
N ASN A 5 4.02 -9.60 -7.16
CA ASN A 5 5.26 -9.67 -7.92
C ASN A 5 6.13 -8.43 -7.69
N LEU A 6 5.50 -7.26 -7.56
CA LEU A 6 6.21 -6.02 -7.27
C LEU A 6 6.80 -6.04 -5.86
N ILE A 7 6.02 -6.45 -4.84
CA ILE A 7 6.51 -6.66 -3.47
C ILE A 7 7.69 -7.64 -3.48
N ASN A 8 7.56 -8.79 -4.12
CA ASN A 8 8.66 -9.76 -4.20
C ASN A 8 9.91 -9.18 -4.87
N LYS A 9 9.74 -8.38 -5.94
CA LYS A 9 10.85 -7.68 -6.60
C LYS A 9 11.49 -6.65 -5.68
N GLN A 10 10.69 -5.94 -4.88
CA GLN A 10 11.21 -4.90 -3.99
C GLN A 10 11.67 -5.44 -2.63
N CYS A 11 11.30 -6.65 -2.25
CA CYS A 11 11.71 -7.28 -1.00
C CYS A 11 13.14 -7.83 -1.11
N SER A 12 14.11 -6.95 -1.35
CA SER A 12 15.52 -7.31 -1.24
C SER A 12 15.87 -7.54 0.22
N ARG A 13 16.29 -8.76 0.52
CA ARG A 13 16.79 -9.17 1.84
C ARG A 13 18.30 -9.04 1.95
N ASP A 14 18.97 -8.60 0.89
CA ASP A 14 20.42 -8.43 0.92
C ASP A 14 20.77 -7.17 1.72
N PRO A 15 21.35 -7.32 2.92
CA PRO A 15 21.74 -6.17 3.72
C PRO A 15 22.85 -5.38 3.05
N SER A 16 23.64 -5.98 2.14
CA SER A 16 24.79 -5.39 1.44
C SER A 16 24.44 -4.62 0.17
N GLU A 17 23.17 -4.65 -0.24
CA GLU A 17 22.68 -3.94 -1.43
C GLU A 17 23.01 -2.44 -1.38
N VAL A 18 23.60 -1.94 -2.47
CA VAL A 18 23.85 -0.52 -2.70
C VAL A 18 23.05 -0.10 -3.92
N LEU A 19 22.09 0.81 -3.71
CA LEU A 19 21.27 1.33 -4.80
C LEU A 19 21.96 2.48 -5.51
N THR A 20 21.83 2.52 -6.84
CA THR A 20 22.15 3.73 -7.60
C THR A 20 21.16 4.84 -7.25
N GLU A 21 21.52 6.09 -7.55
CA GLU A 21 20.61 7.23 -7.32
C GLU A 21 19.29 7.08 -8.09
N GLU A 22 19.34 6.60 -9.32
CA GLU A 22 18.15 6.30 -10.13
C GLU A 22 17.27 5.21 -9.49
N GLN A 23 17.88 4.12 -9.00
CA GLN A 23 17.15 3.06 -8.30
C GLN A 23 16.52 3.56 -7.00
N ALA A 24 17.23 4.40 -6.23
CA ALA A 24 16.70 4.99 -5.01
C ALA A 24 15.52 5.94 -5.30
N MET A 25 15.61 6.75 -6.35
CA MET A 25 14.52 7.64 -6.78
C MET A 25 13.31 6.86 -7.29
N SER A 26 13.53 5.81 -8.09
CA SER A 26 12.47 4.92 -8.55
C SER A 26 11.75 4.25 -7.38
N LEU A 27 12.49 3.74 -6.40
CA LEU A 27 11.95 3.12 -5.20
C LEU A 27 11.14 4.10 -4.34
N TRP A 28 11.61 5.36 -4.23
CA TRP A 28 10.87 6.42 -3.56
C TRP A 28 9.55 6.72 -4.28
N GLY A 29 9.57 6.77 -5.61
CA GLY A 29 8.37 6.92 -6.43
C GLY A 29 7.37 5.78 -6.23
N GLU A 30 7.84 4.52 -6.24
CA GLU A 30 7.00 3.35 -5.99
C GLU A 30 6.37 3.38 -4.58
N ARG A 31 7.15 3.75 -3.55
CA ARG A 31 6.64 3.96 -2.18
C ARG A 31 5.49 4.96 -2.17
N GLU A 32 5.70 6.10 -2.82
CA GLU A 32 4.76 7.21 -2.77
C GLU A 32 3.46 6.91 -3.52
N VAL A 33 3.57 6.26 -4.69
CA VAL A 33 2.41 5.77 -5.45
C VAL A 33 1.62 4.74 -4.64
N ALA A 34 2.29 3.80 -3.98
CA ALA A 34 1.64 2.79 -3.15
C ALA A 34 0.87 3.42 -1.97
N ARG A 35 1.52 4.36 -1.26
CA ARG A 35 0.93 5.12 -0.16
C ARG A 35 -0.31 5.90 -0.60
N GLN A 36 -0.20 6.65 -1.70
CA GLN A 36 -1.30 7.45 -2.23
C GLN A 36 -2.48 6.57 -2.67
N ALA A 37 -2.20 5.44 -3.32
CA ALA A 37 -3.23 4.50 -3.74
C ALA A 37 -3.95 3.87 -2.54
N ALA A 38 -3.22 3.42 -1.52
CA ALA A 38 -3.80 2.87 -0.30
C ALA A 38 -4.72 3.88 0.40
N GLN A 39 -4.27 5.14 0.52
CA GLN A 39 -5.06 6.22 1.12
C GLN A 39 -6.35 6.51 0.33
N ASN A 40 -6.25 6.62 -0.99
CA ASN A 40 -7.41 6.87 -1.85
C ASN A 40 -8.44 5.73 -1.76
N MET A 41 -7.97 4.48 -1.74
CA MET A 41 -8.84 3.31 -1.60
C MET A 41 -9.51 3.27 -0.22
N ALA A 42 -8.76 3.57 0.85
CA ALA A 42 -9.32 3.65 2.20
C ALA A 42 -10.41 4.74 2.33
N LEU A 43 -10.22 5.90 1.69
CA LEU A 43 -11.25 6.94 1.61
C LEU A 43 -12.51 6.44 0.86
N GLY A 44 -12.33 5.70 -0.23
CA GLY A 44 -13.42 5.05 -0.95
C GLY A 44 -14.20 4.07 -0.08
N VAL A 45 -13.51 3.21 0.68
CA VAL A 45 -14.12 2.30 1.66
C VAL A 45 -14.93 3.06 2.71
N ALA A 46 -14.39 4.14 3.25
CA ALA A 46 -15.09 4.97 4.23
C ALA A 46 -16.36 5.61 3.64
N ALA A 47 -16.31 6.09 2.39
CA ALA A 47 -17.47 6.64 1.70
C ALA A 47 -18.57 5.59 1.48
N VAL A 48 -18.19 4.36 1.10
CA VAL A 48 -19.13 3.22 0.98
C VAL A 48 -19.76 2.88 2.33
N GLY A 49 -18.95 2.83 3.40
CA GLY A 49 -19.46 2.59 4.76
C GLY A 49 -20.45 3.66 5.21
N ASN A 50 -20.18 4.94 4.91
CA ASN A 50 -21.10 6.03 5.21
C ASN A 50 -22.39 5.93 4.39
N LEU A 51 -22.31 5.61 3.10
CA LEU A 51 -23.49 5.38 2.27
C LEU A 51 -24.36 4.26 2.87
N LEU A 52 -23.76 3.11 3.18
CA LEU A 52 -24.43 1.96 3.79
C LEU A 52 -25.12 2.31 5.11
N ALA A 53 -24.48 3.11 5.97
CA ALA A 53 -25.08 3.57 7.22
C ALA A 53 -26.32 4.44 6.99
N ASN A 54 -26.32 5.28 5.94
CA ASN A 54 -27.44 6.17 5.62
C ASN A 54 -28.60 5.44 4.95
N VAL A 55 -28.34 4.49 4.03
CA VAL A 55 -29.39 3.74 3.33
C VAL A 55 -29.90 2.52 4.10
N GLY A 56 -29.11 2.01 5.05
CA GLY A 56 -29.45 0.83 5.84
C GLY A 56 -30.58 1.07 6.86
N ALA A 57 -30.79 2.32 7.28
CA ALA A 57 -31.83 2.67 8.24
C ALA A 57 -33.26 2.54 7.70
N GLU A 58 -33.43 2.52 6.37
CA GLU A 58 -34.74 2.53 5.70
C GLU A 58 -35.12 1.17 5.07
N GLY A 59 -34.34 0.11 5.31
CA GLY A 59 -34.58 -1.21 4.70
C GLY A 59 -34.35 -1.22 3.18
N GLU A 60 -33.67 -0.20 2.65
CA GLU A 60 -33.45 -0.01 1.20
C GLU A 60 -32.37 -0.92 0.62
N VAL A 61 -31.54 -1.54 1.48
CA VAL A 61 -30.48 -2.44 1.05
C VAL A 61 -30.92 -3.89 1.20
N GLY A 62 -31.25 -4.53 0.07
CA GLY A 62 -31.53 -5.95 0.03
C GLY A 62 -30.33 -6.82 0.45
N GLN A 63 -30.62 -8.06 0.84
CA GLN A 63 -29.60 -9.03 1.27
C GLN A 63 -28.50 -9.24 0.22
N GLU A 64 -28.88 -9.45 -1.05
CA GLU A 64 -27.92 -9.66 -2.14
C GLU A 64 -26.97 -8.46 -2.31
N THR A 65 -27.48 -7.24 -2.21
CA THR A 65 -26.66 -6.03 -2.28
C THR A 65 -25.70 -5.95 -1.09
N SER A 66 -26.16 -6.29 0.11
CA SER A 66 -25.32 -6.34 1.31
C SER A 66 -24.19 -7.36 1.17
N GLU A 67 -24.48 -8.56 0.67
CA GLU A 67 -23.48 -9.61 0.44
C GLU A 67 -22.43 -9.18 -0.59
N ARG A 68 -22.87 -8.64 -1.74
CA ARG A 68 -21.96 -8.14 -2.78
C ARG A 68 -21.07 -7.00 -2.28
N LEU A 69 -21.61 -6.10 -1.46
CA LEU A 69 -20.82 -5.04 -0.84
C LEU A 69 -19.83 -5.59 0.19
N GLY A 70 -20.20 -6.63 0.93
CA GLY A 70 -19.29 -7.34 1.83
C GLY A 70 -18.06 -7.88 1.10
N TRP A 71 -18.26 -8.64 0.00
CA TRP A 71 -17.16 -9.16 -0.81
C TRP A 71 -16.33 -8.06 -1.48
N PHE A 72 -16.99 -7.02 -1.98
CA PHE A 72 -16.28 -5.86 -2.52
C PHE A 72 -15.37 -5.20 -1.47
N LEU A 73 -15.87 -4.99 -0.25
CA LEU A 73 -15.08 -4.42 0.84
C LEU A 73 -13.91 -5.34 1.24
N GLU A 74 -14.10 -6.66 1.22
CA GLU A 74 -13.03 -7.64 1.45
C GLU A 74 -11.93 -7.53 0.38
N GLU A 75 -12.28 -7.52 -0.90
CA GLU A 75 -11.32 -7.39 -2.01
C GLU A 75 -10.53 -6.07 -1.93
N ILE A 76 -11.23 -4.95 -1.68
CA ILE A 76 -10.59 -3.65 -1.53
C ILE A 76 -9.69 -3.61 -0.30
N GLY A 77 -10.12 -4.22 0.82
CA GLY A 77 -9.30 -4.37 2.03
C GLY A 77 -8.00 -5.13 1.75
N GLY A 78 -8.07 -6.25 1.02
CA GLY A 78 -6.90 -7.01 0.59
C GLY A 78 -5.96 -6.21 -0.32
N ALA A 79 -6.51 -5.42 -1.25
CA ALA A 79 -5.70 -4.56 -2.12
C ALA A 79 -5.01 -3.42 -1.33
N ILE A 80 -5.71 -2.79 -0.38
CA ILE A 80 -5.12 -1.79 0.53
C ILE A 80 -3.97 -2.42 1.32
N PHE A 81 -4.17 -3.61 1.89
CA PHE A 81 -3.15 -4.32 2.65
C PHE A 81 -1.88 -4.53 1.80
N MET A 82 -2.02 -5.02 0.57
CA MET A 82 -0.88 -5.22 -0.35
C MET A 82 -0.16 -3.92 -0.69
N LEU A 83 -0.88 -2.80 -0.84
CA LEU A 83 -0.25 -1.49 -1.10
C LEU A 83 0.53 -0.99 0.13
N VAL A 84 0.01 -1.20 1.33
CA VAL A 84 0.71 -0.87 2.58
C VAL A 84 1.95 -1.74 2.77
N GLU A 85 1.88 -3.04 2.46
CA GLU A 85 3.07 -3.91 2.48
C GLU A 85 4.14 -3.42 1.50
N LEU A 86 3.75 -3.03 0.29
CA LEU A 86 4.68 -2.47 -0.69
C LEU A 86 5.30 -1.16 -0.20
N GLU A 87 4.51 -0.25 0.37
CA GLU A 87 5.00 0.99 0.99
C GLU A 87 6.05 0.67 2.06
N GLN A 88 5.76 -0.28 2.94
CA GLN A 88 6.65 -0.67 4.03
C GLN A 88 7.96 -1.25 3.51
N VAL A 89 7.90 -2.20 2.57
CA VAL A 89 9.09 -2.83 1.98
C VAL A 89 9.99 -1.78 1.30
N CYS A 90 9.39 -0.86 0.54
CA CYS A 90 10.13 0.24 -0.07
C CYS A 90 10.74 1.17 0.99
N THR A 91 10.01 1.47 2.07
CA THR A 91 10.48 2.32 3.18
C THR A 91 11.69 1.72 3.89
N GLU A 92 11.62 0.43 4.23
CA GLU A 92 12.72 -0.28 4.89
C GLU A 92 13.98 -0.28 4.04
N ARG A 93 13.85 -0.55 2.73
CA ARG A 93 14.98 -0.46 1.80
C ARG A 93 15.57 0.94 1.73
N ILE A 94 14.74 1.98 1.60
CA ILE A 94 15.22 3.37 1.55
C ILE A 94 15.98 3.73 2.84
N ASN A 95 15.46 3.31 4.00
CA ASN A 95 16.10 3.59 5.28
C ASN A 95 17.47 2.92 5.40
N ARG A 96 17.61 1.66 4.95
CA ARG A 96 18.93 1.00 4.89
C ARG A 96 19.95 1.77 4.05
N GLN A 97 19.52 2.39 2.93
CA GLN A 97 20.42 3.23 2.12
C GLN A 97 20.81 4.53 2.82
N LYS A 98 19.89 5.14 3.59
CA LYS A 98 20.19 6.35 4.37
C LYS A 98 21.17 6.08 5.50
N GLU A 99 20.97 4.99 6.24
CA GLU A 99 21.85 4.58 7.34
C GLU A 99 23.28 4.33 6.86
N ARG A 100 23.44 3.70 5.68
CA ARG A 100 24.75 3.50 5.04
C ARG A 100 25.45 4.83 4.73
N LYS A 101 24.74 5.78 4.09
CA LYS A 101 25.29 7.11 3.78
C LYS A 101 25.70 7.90 5.04
N GLN A 102 25.00 7.70 6.16
CA GLN A 102 25.33 8.35 7.43
C GLN A 102 26.51 7.68 8.15
N GLY A 103 26.69 6.37 8.01
CA GLY A 103 27.83 5.62 8.55
C GLY A 103 29.14 5.83 7.79
N GLU A 104 29.10 6.40 6.58
CA GLU A 104 30.26 6.69 5.73
C GLU A 104 30.89 8.07 5.97
N VAL A 105 30.42 8.87 6.93
CA VAL A 105 31.07 10.15 7.29
C VAL A 105 32.41 9.86 7.99
N PRO A 106 33.57 10.22 7.41
CA PRO A 106 34.85 10.04 8.09
C PRO A 106 34.97 11.04 9.24
N ALA A 107 35.46 10.57 10.39
CA ALA A 107 35.90 11.41 11.51
C ALA A 107 37.16 12.22 11.15
#